data_AF-A0A942GMY7-F1
#
_entry.id   AF-A0A942GMY7-F1
#
_cell.length_a   1.000
_cell.length_b   1.000
_cell.length_c   1.000
_cell.angle_alpha   90.00
_cell.angle_beta   90.00
_cell.angle_gamma   90.00
#
_symmetry.space_group_name_H-M   'P 1'
#
loop_
_entity.id
_entity.type
_entity.pdbx_description
1 polymer ?
#
loop_
_entity_poly.entity_id
_entity_poly.type
_entity_poly.pdbx_seq_one_letter_code
_entity_poly.pdbx_strand_id
1 'polypeptide(L)'
;MHRINSHLEVTTVLAEYYEALVPGSVGLMNVLHERGLADLEARLHSILFALRCADDDQKLLGSMASDAMVHGGLDTFSLQKKIKEYLFHLNSLLDYLDKFVANLSDTPPSLKGFTRKQEEIALEINDRRNQVAHDSMPIMSVQTVTNREYSCAYHMGVEHECINRVTFTFCDGTSRDLCEFVHSWFFRTKKLLGKVIAAIKV
;
A
#
# COMPACT_ATOMS: atom_id res chain seq x y z
N MET A 1 -40.98 -0.12 11.66
CA MET A 1 -39.55 -0.48 11.74
C MET A 1 -38.97 -0.43 10.33
N HIS A 2 -38.37 0.71 9.95
CA HIS A 2 -37.66 0.83 8.68
C HIS A 2 -36.36 0.03 8.77
N ARG A 3 -36.26 -1.06 8.01
CA ARG A 3 -34.97 -1.64 7.66
C ARG A 3 -34.28 -0.64 6.74
N ILE A 4 -33.29 0.06 7.26
CA ILE A 4 -32.36 0.82 6.44
C ILE A 4 -31.56 -0.22 5.65
N ASN A 5 -31.83 -0.33 4.36
CA ASN A 5 -30.98 -1.05 3.40
C ASN A 5 -29.69 -0.24 3.19
N SER A 6 -28.81 -0.18 4.20
CA SER A 6 -27.58 0.65 4.17
C SER A 6 -26.34 -0.08 3.66
N HIS A 7 -26.45 -1.26 3.07
CA HIS A 7 -25.28 -2.00 2.63
C HIS A 7 -25.35 -2.34 1.15
N LEU A 8 -24.39 -1.76 0.43
CA LEU A 8 -24.00 -2.00 -0.97
C LEU A 8 -24.91 -1.45 -2.07
N GLU A 9 -24.94 -0.12 -2.18
CA GLU A 9 -24.52 0.46 -3.46
C GLU A 9 -23.05 0.86 -3.31
N VAL A 10 -22.15 -0.09 -3.56
CA VAL A 10 -20.83 0.32 -4.04
C VAL A 10 -21.13 1.07 -5.33
N THR A 11 -21.13 2.41 -5.26
CA THR A 11 -21.36 3.24 -6.45
C THR A 11 -20.50 2.70 -7.59
N THR A 12 -21.00 2.67 -8.82
CA THR A 12 -20.29 2.09 -9.97
C THR A 12 -18.83 2.58 -10.04
N VAL A 13 -18.60 3.85 -9.67
CA VAL A 13 -17.27 4.48 -9.55
C VAL A 13 -16.36 3.80 -8.51
N LEU A 14 -16.88 3.44 -7.34
CA LEU A 14 -16.12 2.77 -6.29
C LEU A 14 -15.78 1.32 -6.68
N ALA A 15 -16.70 0.64 -7.38
CA ALA A 15 -16.45 -0.71 -7.90
C ALA A 15 -15.37 -0.68 -8.98
N GLU A 16 -15.47 0.23 -9.95
CA GLU A 16 -14.45 0.45 -10.99
C GLU A 16 -13.09 0.76 -10.37
N TYR A 17 -13.06 1.61 -9.34
CA TYR A 17 -11.84 1.93 -8.62
C TYR A 17 -11.21 0.69 -7.97
N TYR A 18 -11.99 -0.10 -7.23
CA TYR A 18 -11.48 -1.31 -6.58
C TYR A 18 -11.01 -2.36 -7.58
N GLU A 19 -11.71 -2.53 -8.69
CA GLU A 19 -11.30 -3.46 -9.75
C GLU A 19 -9.98 -3.01 -10.42
N ALA A 20 -9.82 -1.70 -10.67
CA ALA A 20 -8.57 -1.14 -11.17
C ALA A 20 -7.43 -1.25 -10.13
N LEU A 21 -7.76 -1.10 -8.84
CA LEU A 21 -6.81 -1.16 -7.75
C LEU A 21 -6.32 -2.59 -7.50
N VAL A 22 -7.23 -3.57 -7.43
CA VAL A 22 -6.92 -4.99 -7.35
C VAL A 22 -7.91 -5.80 -8.21
N PRO A 23 -7.46 -6.29 -9.38
CA PRO A 23 -8.32 -7.08 -10.27
C PRO A 23 -8.88 -8.33 -9.58
N GLY A 24 -10.14 -8.64 -9.87
CA GLY A 24 -10.90 -9.74 -9.28
C GLY A 24 -11.54 -9.42 -7.92
N SER A 25 -11.31 -8.21 -7.37
CA SER A 25 -11.87 -7.83 -6.08
C SER A 25 -13.38 -7.65 -6.13
N VAL A 26 -13.92 -7.06 -7.21
CA VAL A 26 -15.38 -6.90 -7.37
C VAL A 26 -16.05 -8.24 -7.61
N GLY A 27 -15.44 -9.10 -8.43
CA GLY A 27 -15.93 -10.46 -8.63
C GLY A 27 -16.00 -11.26 -7.32
N LEU A 28 -14.97 -11.17 -6.48
CA LEU A 28 -14.96 -11.82 -5.17
C LEU A 28 -16.03 -11.24 -4.24
N MET A 29 -16.20 -9.90 -4.19
CA MET A 29 -17.27 -9.28 -3.39
C MET A 29 -18.65 -9.80 -3.80
N ASN A 30 -18.94 -9.88 -5.10
CA ASN A 30 -20.21 -10.41 -5.59
C ASN A 30 -20.43 -11.86 -5.16
N VAL A 31 -19.39 -12.70 -5.21
CA VAL A 31 -19.51 -14.11 -4.80
C VAL A 31 -19.69 -14.26 -3.30
N LEU A 32 -19.03 -13.43 -2.49
CA LEU A 32 -19.27 -13.40 -1.05
C LEU A 32 -20.71 -12.99 -0.74
N HIS A 33 -21.23 -12.00 -1.46
CA HIS A 33 -22.61 -11.53 -1.34
C HIS A 33 -23.63 -12.63 -1.71
N GLU A 34 -23.48 -13.22 -2.90
CA GLU A 34 -24.37 -14.29 -3.41
C GLU A 34 -24.38 -15.52 -2.50
N ARG A 35 -23.26 -15.82 -1.84
CA ARG A 35 -23.14 -16.93 -0.89
C ARG A 35 -23.57 -16.56 0.54
N GLY A 36 -24.04 -15.34 0.79
CA GLY A 36 -24.49 -14.88 2.09
C GLY A 36 -23.36 -14.74 3.13
N LEU A 37 -22.12 -14.53 2.69
CA LEU A 37 -20.94 -14.42 3.53
C LEU A 37 -20.66 -12.95 3.91
N ALA A 38 -21.65 -12.28 4.52
CA ALA A 38 -21.62 -10.84 4.78
C ALA A 38 -20.43 -10.37 5.65
N ASP A 39 -19.97 -11.19 6.61
CA ASP A 39 -18.78 -10.83 7.43
C ASP A 39 -17.49 -10.79 6.60
N LEU A 40 -17.30 -11.77 5.69
CA LEU A 40 -16.15 -11.79 4.79
C LEU A 40 -16.23 -10.64 3.77
N GLU A 41 -17.42 -10.35 3.26
CA GLU A 41 -17.66 -9.22 2.36
C GLU A 41 -17.29 -7.89 3.03
N ALA A 42 -17.77 -7.65 4.26
CA ALA A 42 -17.45 -6.44 5.02
C ALA A 42 -15.94 -6.29 5.32
N ARG A 43 -15.26 -7.41 5.59
CA ARG A 43 -13.79 -7.43 5.78
C ARG A 43 -13.05 -7.13 4.49
N LEU A 44 -13.45 -7.72 3.37
CA LEU A 44 -12.88 -7.41 2.06
C LEU A 44 -13.05 -5.92 1.72
N HIS A 45 -14.23 -5.36 2.00
CA HIS A 45 -14.45 -3.92 1.84
C HIS A 45 -13.51 -3.08 2.73
N SER A 46 -13.28 -3.50 3.98
CA SER A 46 -12.36 -2.83 4.90
C SER A 46 -10.91 -2.87 4.41
N ILE A 47 -10.48 -3.99 3.83
CA ILE A 47 -9.16 -4.15 3.20
C ILE A 47 -9.02 -3.21 2.00
N LEU A 48 -10.01 -3.19 1.10
CA LEU A 48 -9.99 -2.35 -0.10
C LEU A 48 -10.03 -0.85 0.25
N PHE A 49 -10.78 -0.47 1.29
CA PHE A 49 -10.79 0.89 1.81
C PHE A 49 -9.43 1.28 2.39
N ALA A 50 -8.81 0.42 3.20
CA ALA A 50 -7.46 0.69 3.71
C ALA A 50 -6.42 0.81 2.59
N LEU A 51 -6.54 0.00 1.53
CA LEU A 51 -5.65 0.08 0.36
C LEU A 51 -5.84 1.39 -0.40
N ARG A 52 -7.09 1.88 -0.51
CA ARG A 52 -7.37 3.20 -1.08
C ARG A 52 -6.70 4.31 -0.27
N CYS A 53 -6.84 4.30 1.05
CA CYS A 53 -6.18 5.31 1.90
C CYS A 53 -4.66 5.29 1.70
N ALA A 54 -4.05 4.10 1.60
CA ALA A 54 -2.63 3.97 1.33
C ALA A 54 -2.23 4.47 -0.07
N ASP A 55 -3.07 4.31 -1.09
CA ASP A 55 -2.85 4.85 -2.44
C ASP A 55 -2.91 6.39 -2.45
N ASP A 56 -3.89 6.97 -1.74
CA ASP A 56 -4.04 8.42 -1.60
C ASP A 56 -2.83 9.03 -0.87
N ASP A 57 -2.39 8.39 0.23
CA ASP A 57 -1.18 8.78 0.94
C ASP A 57 0.09 8.64 0.09
N GLN A 58 0.21 7.57 -0.71
CA GLN A 58 1.34 7.41 -1.63
C GLN A 58 1.42 8.60 -2.59
N LYS A 59 0.30 8.97 -3.22
CA LYS A 59 0.25 10.07 -4.19
C LYS A 59 0.63 11.40 -3.53
N LEU A 60 0.11 11.64 -2.33
CA LEU A 60 0.43 12.83 -1.55
C LEU A 60 1.92 12.88 -1.15
N LEU A 61 2.48 11.77 -0.70
CA LEU A 61 3.91 11.69 -0.37
C LEU A 61 4.79 11.93 -1.62
N GLY A 62 4.36 11.44 -2.79
CA GLY A 62 5.04 11.70 -4.05
C GLY A 62 4.98 13.17 -4.47
N SER A 63 3.84 13.85 -4.26
CA SER A 63 3.73 15.29 -4.53
C SER A 63 4.57 16.11 -3.55
N MET A 64 4.53 15.79 -2.25
CA MET A 64 5.36 16.45 -1.24
C MET A 64 6.86 16.29 -1.53
N ALA A 65 7.28 15.11 -1.99
CA ALA A 65 8.66 14.88 -2.41
C ALA A 65 9.02 15.77 -3.61
N SER A 66 8.15 15.83 -4.62
CA SER A 66 8.36 16.63 -5.83
C SER A 66 8.42 18.12 -5.53
N ASP A 67 7.52 18.63 -4.69
CA ASP A 67 7.48 20.04 -4.29
C ASP A 67 8.76 20.45 -3.56
N ALA A 68 9.26 19.58 -2.68
CA ALA A 68 10.54 19.79 -1.99
C ALA A 68 11.74 19.83 -2.94
N MET A 69 11.68 19.07 -4.04
CA MET A 69 12.71 19.09 -5.08
C MET A 69 12.72 20.40 -5.87
N VAL A 70 11.54 20.96 -6.17
CA VAL A 70 11.38 22.15 -7.03
C VAL A 70 11.60 23.45 -6.25
N HIS A 71 11.00 23.57 -5.07
CA HIS A 71 10.90 24.85 -4.37
C HIS A 71 11.98 25.08 -3.31
N GLY A 72 12.79 24.06 -3.00
CA GLY A 72 13.88 24.19 -2.04
C GLY A 72 13.37 24.40 -0.61
N GLY A 73 13.14 23.30 0.10
CA GLY A 73 12.66 23.34 1.48
C GLY A 73 11.65 22.24 1.71
N LEU A 74 11.88 21.45 2.75
CA LEU A 74 11.01 20.35 3.13
C LEU A 74 10.66 20.50 4.60
N ASP A 75 9.37 20.62 4.90
CA ASP A 75 8.89 20.47 6.26
C ASP A 75 9.04 18.99 6.66
N THR A 76 10.20 18.69 7.22
CA THR A 76 10.59 17.34 7.64
C THR A 76 9.61 16.78 8.66
N PHE A 77 9.04 17.61 9.53
CA PHE A 77 8.06 17.17 10.52
C PHE A 77 6.75 16.74 9.86
N SER A 78 6.19 17.56 8.96
CA SER A 78 4.97 17.21 8.24
C SER A 78 5.15 15.96 7.38
N LEU A 79 6.31 15.81 6.74
CA LEU A 79 6.60 14.62 5.93
C LEU A 79 6.79 13.37 6.79
N GLN A 80 7.50 13.45 7.93
CA GLN A 80 7.59 12.33 8.89
C GLN A 80 6.21 11.90 9.39
N LYS A 81 5.35 12.87 9.73
CA LYS A 81 3.97 12.61 10.16
C LYS A 81 3.20 11.86 9.07
N LYS A 82 3.31 12.31 7.82
CA LYS A 82 2.61 11.67 6.69
C LYS A 82 3.11 10.27 6.37
N ILE A 83 4.41 10.03 6.48
CA ILE A 83 4.98 8.68 6.34
C ILE A 83 4.50 7.76 7.46
N LYS A 84 4.42 8.26 8.68
CA LYS A 84 3.88 7.50 9.80
C LYS A 84 2.39 7.15 9.59
N GLU A 85 1.58 8.08 9.10
CA GLU A 85 0.18 7.84 8.74
C GLU A 85 0.06 6.77 7.63
N TYR A 86 0.88 6.89 6.58
CA TYR A 86 0.96 5.91 5.50
C TYR A 86 1.33 4.50 6.00
N LEU A 87 2.38 4.37 6.80
CA LEU A 87 2.79 3.09 7.40
C LEU A 87 1.74 2.54 8.36
N PHE A 88 1.03 3.40 9.07
CA PHE A 88 -0.10 3.00 9.91
C PHE A 88 -1.25 2.41 9.06
N HIS A 89 -1.62 3.05 7.95
CA HIS A 89 -2.63 2.52 7.04
C HIS A 89 -2.21 1.18 6.43
N LEU A 90 -0.94 1.00 6.08
CA LEU A 90 -0.42 -0.30 5.64
C LEU A 90 -0.51 -1.35 6.75
N ASN A 91 -0.16 -1.02 7.98
CA ASN A 91 -0.27 -1.94 9.11
C ASN A 91 -1.73 -2.34 9.37
N SER A 92 -2.67 -1.39 9.33
CA SER A 92 -4.10 -1.68 9.44
C SER A 92 -4.59 -2.57 8.31
N LEU A 93 -4.15 -2.33 7.07
CA LEU A 93 -4.45 -3.20 5.94
C LEU A 93 -3.95 -4.62 6.17
N LEU A 94 -2.71 -4.78 6.63
CA LEU A 94 -2.12 -6.10 6.91
C LEU A 94 -2.87 -6.83 8.03
N ASP A 95 -3.31 -6.11 9.08
CA ASP A 95 -4.14 -6.67 10.16
C ASP A 95 -5.54 -7.10 9.67
N TYR A 96 -6.18 -6.31 8.80
CA TYR A 96 -7.44 -6.70 8.18
C TYR A 96 -7.27 -7.90 7.25
N LEU A 97 -6.17 -7.94 6.50
CA LEU A 97 -5.85 -9.04 5.60
C LEU A 97 -5.61 -10.34 6.38
N ASP A 98 -4.84 -10.27 7.47
CA ASP A 98 -4.58 -11.40 8.37
C ASP A 98 -5.89 -12.01 8.90
N LYS A 99 -6.77 -11.15 9.42
CA LYS A 99 -8.10 -11.56 9.92
C LYS A 99 -9.00 -12.13 8.82
N PHE A 100 -8.93 -11.57 7.61
CA PHE A 100 -9.70 -12.08 6.47
C PHE A 100 -9.20 -13.46 6.04
N VAL A 101 -7.87 -13.64 5.95
CA VAL A 101 -7.21 -14.92 5.65
C VAL A 101 -7.56 -15.98 6.70
N ALA A 102 -7.57 -15.62 7.99
CA ALA A 102 -7.99 -16.52 9.07
C ALA A 102 -9.48 -16.92 8.96
N ASN A 103 -10.37 -15.98 8.64
CA ASN A 103 -11.80 -16.29 8.48
C ASN A 103 -12.10 -17.13 7.23
N LEU A 104 -11.25 -17.07 6.20
CA LEU A 104 -11.34 -17.95 5.03
C LEU A 104 -11.07 -19.42 5.35
N SER A 105 -10.26 -19.73 6.38
CA SER A 105 -10.07 -21.13 6.84
C SER A 105 -11.29 -21.69 7.57
N ASP A 106 -12.09 -20.84 8.20
CA ASP A 106 -13.24 -21.26 9.01
C ASP A 106 -14.54 -21.36 8.19
N THR A 107 -14.53 -20.94 6.92
CA THR A 107 -15.70 -20.98 6.04
C THR A 107 -15.89 -22.36 5.40
N PRO A 108 -17.14 -22.76 5.06
CA PRO A 108 -17.48 -24.14 4.71
C PRO A 108 -16.74 -24.65 3.46
N PRO A 109 -16.72 -25.98 3.23
CA PRO A 109 -15.94 -26.72 2.21
C PRO A 109 -15.92 -26.20 0.76
N SER A 110 -16.74 -25.21 0.43
CA SER A 110 -16.87 -24.60 -0.90
C SER A 110 -15.71 -23.68 -1.30
N LEU A 111 -14.81 -23.31 -0.38
CA LEU A 111 -13.60 -22.48 -0.65
C LEU A 111 -12.27 -23.28 -0.52
N LYS A 112 -12.35 -24.61 -0.64
CA LYS A 112 -11.29 -25.63 -0.43
C LYS A 112 -9.93 -25.43 -1.15
N GLY A 113 -9.78 -24.42 -2.00
CA GLY A 113 -8.53 -24.13 -2.74
C GLY A 113 -7.47 -23.35 -1.96
N PHE A 114 -7.82 -22.79 -0.79
CA PHE A 114 -6.99 -21.80 -0.09
C PHE A 114 -5.92 -22.41 0.85
N THR A 115 -6.14 -23.62 1.35
CA THR A 115 -5.35 -24.22 2.46
C THR A 115 -3.85 -24.34 2.20
N ARG A 116 -3.42 -24.67 0.97
CA ARG A 116 -1.97 -24.83 0.67
C ARG A 116 -1.23 -23.49 0.52
N LYS A 117 -1.92 -22.43 0.09
CA LYS A 117 -1.33 -21.09 -0.08
C LYS A 117 -1.46 -20.22 1.17
N GLN A 118 -2.31 -20.62 2.10
CA GLN A 118 -2.62 -19.87 3.30
C GLN A 118 -1.41 -19.69 4.22
N GLU A 119 -0.62 -20.74 4.44
CA GLU A 119 0.57 -20.66 5.31
C GLU A 119 1.64 -19.71 4.73
N GLU A 120 1.90 -19.79 3.42
CA GLU A 120 2.82 -18.89 2.73
C GLU A 120 2.35 -17.43 2.81
N ILE A 121 1.05 -17.19 2.63
CA ILE A 121 0.43 -15.86 2.72
C ILE A 121 0.52 -15.32 4.15
N ALA A 122 0.22 -16.14 5.16
CA ALA A 122 0.28 -15.73 6.57
C ALA A 122 1.70 -15.37 6.99
N LEU A 123 2.71 -16.16 6.56
CA LEU A 123 4.12 -15.83 6.78
C LEU A 123 4.49 -14.49 6.10
N GLU A 124 4.11 -14.29 4.85
CA GLU A 124 4.38 -13.03 4.13
C GLU A 124 3.71 -11.82 4.81
N ILE A 125 2.49 -11.97 5.35
CA ILE A 125 1.81 -10.94 6.14
C ILE A 125 2.60 -10.62 7.40
N ASN A 126 3.00 -11.64 8.16
CA ASN A 126 3.75 -11.46 9.41
C ASN A 126 5.11 -10.79 9.19
N ASP A 127 5.86 -11.22 8.19
CA ASP A 127 7.15 -10.62 7.83
C ASP A 127 7.00 -9.14 7.49
N ARG A 128 5.93 -8.77 6.78
CA ARG A 128 5.64 -7.37 6.45
C ARG A 128 5.23 -6.57 7.67
N ARG A 129 4.43 -7.11 8.57
CA ARG A 129 4.07 -6.41 9.82
C ARG A 129 5.32 -6.09 10.65
N ASN A 130 6.24 -7.05 10.74
CA ASN A 130 7.53 -6.84 11.39
C ASN A 130 8.33 -5.73 10.69
N GLN A 131 8.40 -5.76 9.35
CA GLN A 131 9.06 -4.70 8.57
C GLN A 131 8.42 -3.32 8.78
N VAL A 132 7.08 -3.20 8.81
CA VAL A 132 6.41 -1.91 9.10
C VAL A 132 6.78 -1.41 10.50
N ALA A 133 6.84 -2.29 11.50
CA ALA A 133 7.25 -1.91 12.84
C ALA A 133 8.68 -1.37 12.88
N HIS A 134 9.61 -2.01 12.15
CA HIS A 134 10.99 -1.53 12.00
C HIS A 134 11.10 -0.22 11.24
N ASP A 135 10.30 -0.05 10.19
CA ASP A 135 10.32 1.14 9.31
C ASP A 135 9.54 2.33 9.92
N SER A 136 8.83 2.16 11.04
CA SER A 136 7.89 3.15 11.62
C SER A 136 8.53 4.43 12.20
N MET A 137 9.85 4.50 12.29
CA MET A 137 10.58 5.68 12.80
C MET A 137 11.85 5.99 11.98
N PRO A 138 11.75 6.44 10.73
CA PRO A 138 12.94 6.81 9.96
C PRO A 138 13.51 8.16 10.42
N ILE A 139 14.84 8.25 10.48
CA ILE A 139 15.55 9.52 10.63
C ILE A 139 15.61 10.19 9.25
N MET A 140 15.06 11.39 9.14
CA MET A 140 15.01 12.11 7.87
C MET A 140 16.25 12.95 7.64
N SER A 141 16.90 12.79 6.48
CA SER A 141 17.94 13.70 6.02
C SER A 141 17.74 14.02 4.54
N VAL A 142 17.58 15.30 4.21
CA VAL A 142 17.47 15.73 2.81
C VAL A 142 18.89 15.80 2.24
N GLN A 143 19.18 14.99 1.22
CA GLN A 143 20.45 15.03 0.50
C GLN A 143 20.25 15.59 -0.90
N THR A 144 20.75 16.80 -1.15
CA THR A 144 20.85 17.30 -2.53
C THR A 144 21.95 16.51 -3.25
N VAL A 145 21.55 15.56 -4.09
CA VAL A 145 22.47 14.78 -4.91
C VAL A 145 22.64 15.48 -6.25
N THR A 146 23.73 16.24 -6.41
CA THR A 146 24.15 16.64 -7.76
C THR A 146 24.54 15.40 -8.56
N ASN A 147 23.79 15.10 -9.61
CA ASN A 147 24.10 13.99 -10.49
C ASN A 147 25.38 14.32 -11.27
N ARG A 148 26.54 13.85 -10.79
CA ARG A 148 27.85 13.99 -11.44
C ARG A 148 28.18 12.77 -12.30
N GLU A 149 27.22 12.24 -13.05
CA GLU A 149 27.53 11.17 -13.99
C GLU A 149 28.31 11.76 -15.18
N TYR A 150 29.61 11.51 -15.14
CA TYR A 150 30.62 11.94 -16.09
C TYR A 150 30.30 11.46 -17.51
N SER A 151 29.82 12.38 -18.35
CA SER A 151 29.98 12.28 -19.80
C SER A 151 30.47 13.63 -20.33
N CYS A 152 30.97 13.64 -21.56
CA CYS A 152 31.70 14.73 -22.21
C CYS A 152 31.03 16.13 -22.16
N ALA A 153 29.76 16.22 -21.73
CA ALA A 153 29.00 17.43 -21.48
C ALA A 153 29.64 18.41 -20.46
N TYR A 154 30.42 17.91 -19.48
CA TYR A 154 31.13 18.78 -18.52
C TYR A 154 32.11 19.75 -19.19
N HIS A 155 32.76 19.30 -20.28
CA HIS A 155 33.70 20.13 -21.03
C HIS A 155 33.01 21.09 -22.01
N MET A 156 31.68 20.97 -22.18
CA MET A 156 30.88 21.72 -23.15
C MET A 156 30.02 22.82 -22.51
N GLY A 157 30.14 23.05 -21.19
CA GLY A 157 29.48 24.18 -20.51
C GLY A 157 27.96 24.07 -20.39
N VAL A 158 27.39 22.87 -20.44
CA VAL A 158 25.94 22.66 -20.24
C VAL A 158 25.62 22.75 -18.75
N GLU A 159 24.83 23.76 -18.34
CA GLU A 159 24.31 23.90 -16.98
C GLU A 159 23.65 22.60 -16.52
N HIS A 160 24.06 22.09 -15.36
CA HIS A 160 23.51 20.84 -14.82
C HIS A 160 22.16 21.08 -14.14
N GLU A 161 21.22 20.19 -14.41
CA GLU A 161 19.99 20.05 -13.64
C GLU A 161 20.34 19.47 -12.25
N CYS A 162 20.24 20.29 -11.21
CA CYS A 162 20.31 19.81 -9.84
C CYS A 162 19.04 19.02 -9.51
N ILE A 163 19.11 17.68 -9.56
CA ILE A 163 18.02 16.83 -9.08
C ILE A 163 18.17 16.68 -7.56
N ASN A 164 17.41 17.45 -6.80
CA ASN A 164 17.25 17.19 -5.37
C ASN A 164 16.68 15.78 -5.18
N ARG A 165 17.29 14.94 -4.32
CA ARG A 165 16.71 13.64 -3.94
C ARG A 165 16.32 13.69 -2.46
N VAL A 166 15.13 13.21 -2.13
CA VAL A 166 14.70 13.13 -0.73
C VAL A 166 15.02 11.72 -0.23
N THR A 167 16.13 11.59 0.49
CA THR A 167 16.57 10.33 1.09
C THR A 167 16.13 10.20 2.54
N PHE A 168 15.98 8.97 3.00
CA PHE A 168 15.56 8.61 4.35
C PHE A 168 16.58 7.68 4.95
N THR A 169 17.14 8.02 6.11
CA THR A 169 18.05 7.13 6.83
C THR A 169 17.28 6.40 7.93
N PHE A 170 17.12 5.10 7.79
CA PHE A 170 16.43 4.28 8.77
C PHE A 170 17.31 4.02 10.00
N CYS A 171 16.72 3.52 11.09
CA CYS A 171 17.45 3.19 12.33
C CYS A 171 18.58 2.17 12.12
N ASP A 172 18.52 1.38 11.04
CA ASP A 172 19.55 0.43 10.63
C ASP A 172 20.73 1.08 9.86
N GLY A 173 20.71 2.41 9.70
CA GLY A 173 21.72 3.17 8.95
C GLY A 173 21.55 3.12 7.43
N THR A 174 20.56 2.40 6.91
CA THR A 174 20.29 2.33 5.47
C THR A 174 19.63 3.63 4.99
N SER A 175 20.13 4.18 3.88
CA SER A 175 19.50 5.32 3.23
C SER A 175 18.68 4.85 2.03
N ARG A 176 17.41 5.24 1.94
CA ARG A 176 16.51 4.88 0.82
C ARG A 176 15.86 6.14 0.24
N ASP A 177 15.55 6.10 -1.05
CA ASP A 177 14.75 7.15 -1.69
C ASP A 177 13.29 7.09 -1.21
N LEU A 178 12.67 8.24 -0.93
CA LEU A 178 11.29 8.31 -0.45
C LEU A 178 10.30 7.71 -1.43
N CYS A 179 10.38 8.13 -2.69
CA CYS A 179 9.44 7.73 -3.72
C CYS A 179 9.55 6.23 -3.96
N GLU A 180 10.78 5.71 -4.01
CA GLU A 180 11.02 4.27 -4.09
C GLU A 180 10.46 3.52 -2.87
N PHE A 181 10.72 4.01 -1.66
CA PHE A 181 10.25 3.40 -0.42
C PHE A 181 8.72 3.29 -0.37
N VAL A 182 8.02 4.41 -0.58
CA VAL A 182 6.56 4.47 -0.55
C VAL A 182 5.97 3.63 -1.68
N HIS A 183 6.49 3.76 -2.90
CA HIS A 183 5.99 2.99 -4.04
C HIS A 183 6.17 1.48 -3.84
N SER A 184 7.33 1.07 -3.34
CA SER A 184 7.66 -0.33 -3.06
C SER A 184 6.71 -0.93 -2.02
N TRP A 185 6.48 -0.22 -0.91
CA TRP A 185 5.56 -0.67 0.14
C TRP A 185 4.14 -0.85 -0.38
N PHE A 186 3.62 0.14 -1.11
CA PHE A 186 2.28 0.06 -1.68
C PHE A 186 2.16 -1.09 -2.69
N PHE A 187 3.06 -1.15 -3.67
CA PHE A 187 3.01 -2.16 -4.73
C PHE A 187 3.12 -3.57 -4.18
N ARG A 188 4.05 -3.80 -3.24
CA ARG A 188 4.20 -5.10 -2.60
C ARG A 188 2.93 -5.49 -1.85
N THR A 189 2.28 -4.55 -1.16
CA THR A 189 1.06 -4.80 -0.37
C THR A 189 -0.15 -5.05 -1.27
N LYS A 190 -0.33 -4.25 -2.32
CA LYS A 190 -1.30 -4.48 -3.40
C LYS A 190 -1.11 -5.87 -4.04
N LYS A 191 0.13 -6.26 -4.33
CA LYS A 191 0.45 -7.57 -4.90
C LYS A 191 0.07 -8.72 -3.96
N LEU A 192 0.29 -8.55 -2.64
CA LEU A 192 -0.11 -9.53 -1.64
C LEU A 192 -1.64 -9.73 -1.62
N LEU A 193 -2.41 -8.64 -1.66
CA LEU A 193 -3.88 -8.74 -1.78
C LEU A 193 -4.29 -9.43 -3.08
N GLY A 194 -3.65 -9.11 -4.20
CA GLY A 194 -3.90 -9.81 -5.47
C GLY A 194 -3.63 -11.32 -5.40
N LYS A 195 -2.60 -11.76 -4.67
CA LYS A 195 -2.34 -13.18 -4.43
C LYS A 195 -3.47 -13.84 -3.62
N VAL A 196 -3.98 -13.16 -2.60
CA VAL A 196 -5.10 -13.66 -1.78
C VAL A 196 -6.34 -13.83 -2.64
N ILE A 197 -6.71 -12.81 -3.41
CA ILE A 197 -7.89 -12.85 -4.29
C ILE A 197 -7.74 -13.96 -5.34
N ALA A 198 -6.58 -14.08 -5.99
CA ALA A 198 -6.33 -15.12 -6.98
C ALA A 198 -6.26 -16.54 -6.37
N ALA A 199 -5.97 -16.68 -5.08
CA ALA A 199 -5.95 -17.96 -4.38
C ALA A 199 -7.37 -18.43 -4.02
N ILE A 200 -8.33 -17.50 -3.89
CA ILE A 200 -9.74 -17.81 -3.70
C ILE A 200 -10.29 -18.19 -5.07
N LYS A 201 -10.49 -19.49 -5.30
CA LYS A 201 -11.19 -19.98 -6.50
C LYS A 201 -12.65 -19.56 -6.39
N VAL A 202 -12.99 -18.50 -7.11
CA VAL A 202 -14.35 -18.05 -7.37
C VAL A 202 -15.00 -18.98 -8.39
#